data_AF-A0A061QQA7-F1
#
_entry.id   AF-A0A061QQA7-F1
#
_cell.length_a   1.000
_cell.length_b   1.000
_cell.length_c   1.000
_cell.angle_alpha   90.00
_cell.angle_beta   90.00
_cell.angle_gamma   90.00
#
_symmetry.space_group_name_H-M   'P 1'
#
loop_
_entity.id
_entity.type
_entity.pdbx_description
1 polymer ?
#
loop_
_entity_poly.entity_id
_entity_poly.type
_entity_poly.pdbx_seq_one_letter_code
_entity_poly.pdbx_strand_id
1 'polypeptide(L)'
;MKLYLQSKIGESVKSGSPVTSQLHTRYNILQNPRAGYKRGRTVKKHQLCVTVVSSGGSGKMYVPSDSFGGVSPERKASELLRTLHTFIAARIVLAQLEGSGRGSLASYNTEFYATLKEHLEDVPMKNGDEWLSTLLQKNRMLGIRIAEVRAAYAETDFEWEQVRRLALSGTRDANVELMRESLKGTTWLE
;
A
#
# COMPACT_ATOMS: atom_id res chain seq x y z
N MET A 1 -64.98 28.79 17.14
CA MET A 1 -64.17 29.98 16.85
C MET A 1 -63.09 29.61 15.85
N LYS A 2 -63.19 30.18 14.63
CA LYS A 2 -62.15 30.21 13.60
C LYS A 2 -61.01 31.16 14.00
N LEU A 3 -59.86 30.99 13.33
CA LEU A 3 -58.83 31.97 12.92
C LEU A 3 -57.42 31.46 13.32
N TYR A 4 -56.68 30.79 12.44
CA TYR A 4 -55.81 31.33 11.37
C TYR A 4 -54.74 32.31 11.84
N LEU A 5 -53.46 31.92 11.72
CA LEU A 5 -52.45 32.74 11.05
C LEU A 5 -51.21 31.90 10.67
N GLN A 6 -51.14 31.59 9.37
CA GLN A 6 -49.90 31.29 8.66
C GLN A 6 -49.22 32.63 8.28
N SER A 7 -47.89 32.69 8.43
CA SER A 7 -46.96 33.41 7.54
C SER A 7 -45.68 32.55 7.46
N LYS A 8 -45.19 31.99 6.34
CA LYS A 8 -44.75 32.55 5.04
C LYS A 8 -43.74 33.70 5.29
N ILE A 9 -42.48 33.73 4.82
CA ILE A 9 -41.81 33.21 3.61
C ILE A 9 -40.29 33.21 3.88
N GLY A 10 -39.53 32.27 3.28
CA GLY A 10 -38.06 32.34 3.18
C GLY A 10 -37.45 31.04 2.61
N GLU A 11 -37.47 30.88 1.29
CA GLU A 11 -36.83 29.80 0.54
C GLU A 11 -35.28 29.88 0.60
N SER A 12 -34.59 28.73 0.68
CA SER A 12 -33.71 28.21 -0.39
C SER A 12 -32.65 27.20 0.12
N VAL A 13 -32.85 25.91 -0.26
CA VAL A 13 -31.87 25.02 -0.93
C VAL A 13 -30.68 24.39 -0.15
N LYS A 14 -30.82 23.05 0.04
CA LYS A 14 -29.86 21.91 -0.09
C LYS A 14 -28.67 21.74 0.90
N SER A 15 -28.76 20.72 1.75
CA SER A 15 -27.99 19.44 1.63
C SER A 15 -28.14 18.59 2.90
N GLY A 16 -28.93 17.52 2.82
CA GLY A 16 -29.02 16.50 3.87
C GLY A 16 -28.14 15.31 3.52
N SER A 17 -27.18 14.98 4.38
CA SER A 17 -26.33 13.79 4.27
C SER A 17 -26.91 12.67 5.15
N PRO A 18 -27.39 11.54 4.60
CA PRO A 18 -27.69 10.36 5.41
C PRO A 18 -26.49 9.43 5.48
N VAL A 19 -25.72 9.54 6.57
CA VAL A 19 -24.77 8.51 7.02
C VAL A 19 -25.59 7.38 7.61
N THR A 20 -25.91 6.33 6.84
CA THR A 20 -26.40 5.01 7.35
C THR A 20 -26.64 3.92 6.30
N SER A 21 -26.31 4.09 5.00
CA SER A 21 -26.67 3.11 3.96
C SER A 21 -25.60 2.09 3.53
N GLN A 22 -24.48 1.94 4.25
CA GLN A 22 -23.41 0.98 3.85
C GLN A 22 -23.37 -0.33 4.64
N LEU A 23 -24.07 -0.46 5.76
CA LEU A 23 -24.04 -1.69 6.58
C LEU A 23 -25.16 -2.70 6.26
N HIS A 24 -26.19 -2.32 5.50
CA HIS A 24 -27.31 -3.22 5.19
C HIS A 24 -27.16 -4.05 3.89
N THR A 25 -26.17 -3.75 3.04
CA THR A 25 -25.98 -4.48 1.77
C THR A 25 -25.25 -5.82 1.94
N ARG A 26 -24.64 -6.08 3.11
CA ARG A 26 -23.84 -7.31 3.33
C ARG A 26 -24.62 -8.53 3.80
N TYR A 27 -25.86 -8.38 4.29
CA TYR A 27 -26.61 -9.51 4.86
C TYR A 27 -27.63 -10.18 3.90
N ASN A 28 -27.91 -9.61 2.73
CA ASN A 28 -28.95 -10.14 1.81
C ASN A 28 -28.43 -11.03 0.66
N ILE A 29 -27.12 -11.31 0.58
CA ILE A 29 -26.56 -12.13 -0.52
C ILE A 29 -26.60 -13.65 -0.20
N LEU A 30 -26.98 -14.05 1.03
CA LEU A 30 -26.93 -15.46 1.45
C LEU A 30 -28.28 -16.22 1.37
N GLN A 31 -29.35 -15.65 0.80
CA GLN A 31 -30.69 -16.27 0.87
C GLN A 31 -31.46 -16.46 -0.44
N ASN A 32 -30.85 -16.38 -1.64
CA ASN A 32 -31.63 -16.65 -2.87
C ASN A 32 -30.83 -17.29 -4.02
N PRO A 33 -30.99 -18.61 -4.31
CA PRO A 33 -30.23 -19.30 -5.36
C PRO A 33 -30.83 -19.20 -6.79
N ARG A 34 -31.80 -18.31 -7.06
CA ARG A 34 -32.49 -18.24 -8.37
C ARG A 34 -32.68 -16.83 -8.96
N ALA A 35 -31.68 -15.96 -8.84
CA ALA A 35 -31.63 -14.72 -9.63
C ALA A 35 -30.66 -14.89 -10.82
N GLY A 36 -31.22 -14.98 -12.02
CA GLY A 36 -30.54 -15.34 -13.26
C GLY A 36 -29.35 -14.45 -13.63
N TYR A 37 -28.19 -15.08 -13.80
CA TYR A 37 -26.98 -14.48 -14.36
C TYR A 37 -27.11 -14.34 -15.87
N LYS A 38 -27.45 -13.15 -16.36
CA LYS A 38 -27.37 -12.81 -17.79
C LYS A 38 -25.90 -12.69 -18.19
N ARG A 39 -25.36 -13.73 -18.81
CA ARG A 39 -24.08 -13.74 -19.53
C ARG A 39 -24.14 -12.76 -20.69
N GLY A 40 -23.21 -11.81 -20.73
CA GLY A 40 -23.11 -10.85 -21.82
C GLY A 40 -22.11 -9.73 -21.56
N ARG A 41 -20.83 -10.06 -21.35
CA ARG A 41 -19.74 -9.13 -21.66
C ARG A 41 -18.45 -9.90 -21.91
N THR A 42 -17.95 -9.78 -23.13
CA THR A 42 -16.64 -10.24 -23.59
C THR A 42 -15.56 -9.89 -22.58
N VAL A 43 -14.79 -10.90 -22.18
CA VAL A 43 -13.61 -10.76 -21.32
C VAL A 43 -12.58 -9.93 -22.07
N LYS A 44 -12.52 -8.63 -21.80
CA LYS A 44 -11.29 -7.87 -22.06
C LYS A 44 -10.26 -8.43 -21.09
N LYS A 45 -9.40 -9.32 -21.57
CA LYS A 45 -8.12 -9.61 -20.92
C LYS A 45 -7.44 -8.26 -20.75
N HIS A 46 -7.47 -7.70 -19.54
CA HIS A 46 -6.58 -6.62 -19.17
C HIS A 46 -5.16 -7.21 -19.08
N GLN A 47 -4.58 -7.38 -20.26
CA GLN A 47 -3.16 -7.21 -20.45
C GLN A 47 -2.88 -5.77 -19.99
N LEU A 48 -2.41 -5.61 -18.76
CA LEU A 48 -1.91 -4.33 -18.25
C LEU A 48 -0.58 -4.04 -18.97
N CYS A 49 -0.67 -3.81 -20.28
CA CYS A 49 0.36 -3.20 -21.07
C CYS A 49 0.33 -1.70 -20.75
N VAL A 50 1.42 -1.24 -20.16
CA VAL A 50 1.79 0.16 -20.05
C VAL A 50 1.63 0.81 -21.43
N THR A 51 1.03 2.00 -21.46
CA THR A 51 0.57 2.72 -22.65
C THR A 51 1.58 2.71 -23.80
N VAL A 52 1.16 2.15 -24.93
CA VAL A 52 1.76 2.32 -26.26
C VAL A 52 1.12 3.53 -26.94
N VAL A 53 1.87 4.61 -27.13
CA VAL A 53 1.83 5.49 -28.34
C VAL A 53 3.18 6.21 -28.44
N SER A 54 4.00 5.81 -29.43
CA SER A 54 4.98 6.71 -30.04
C SER A 54 4.37 7.23 -31.34
N SER A 55 3.98 8.50 -31.35
CA SER A 55 4.05 9.40 -32.50
C SER A 55 3.55 10.78 -32.04
N GLY A 56 4.48 11.74 -31.93
CA GLY A 56 4.18 13.16 -31.77
C GLY A 56 3.75 13.64 -30.38
N GLY A 57 4.67 14.21 -29.61
CA GLY A 57 4.34 15.35 -28.72
C GLY A 57 4.36 15.15 -27.20
N SER A 58 4.70 14.00 -26.63
CA SER A 58 4.95 13.91 -25.18
C SER A 58 6.16 13.03 -24.87
N GLY A 59 7.20 13.61 -24.26
CA GLY A 59 8.51 13.00 -23.99
C GLY A 59 8.53 11.90 -22.93
N LYS A 60 7.60 10.94 -23.00
CA LYS A 60 7.60 9.75 -22.15
C LYS A 60 8.51 8.68 -22.77
N MET A 61 9.41 8.12 -21.97
CA MET A 61 10.31 7.05 -22.42
C MET A 61 9.55 5.72 -22.51
N TYR A 62 9.80 4.95 -23.57
CA TYR A 62 9.23 3.62 -23.75
C TYR A 62 10.07 2.59 -23.00
N VAL A 63 9.41 1.76 -22.18
CA VAL A 63 10.01 0.59 -21.55
C VAL A 63 9.60 -0.64 -22.36
N PRO A 64 10.55 -1.38 -22.98
CA PRO A 64 10.24 -2.60 -23.70
C PRO A 64 9.51 -3.61 -22.81
N SER A 65 8.43 -4.20 -23.34
CA SER A 65 7.54 -5.10 -22.59
C SER A 65 8.19 -6.42 -22.16
N ASP A 66 9.33 -6.79 -22.78
CA ASP A 66 10.09 -8.00 -22.47
C ASP A 66 10.96 -7.85 -21.19
N SER A 67 11.31 -6.61 -20.82
CA SER A 67 12.30 -6.34 -19.77
C SER A 67 11.86 -6.71 -18.34
N PHE A 68 10.57 -6.99 -18.13
CA PHE A 68 9.99 -7.22 -16.80
C PHE A 68 9.00 -8.39 -16.77
N GLY A 69 9.06 -9.31 -17.74
CA GLY A 69 8.17 -10.48 -17.78
C GLY A 69 6.68 -10.10 -17.85
N GLY A 70 6.36 -9.00 -18.52
CA GLY A 70 4.99 -8.47 -18.65
C GLY A 70 4.47 -7.68 -17.44
N VAL A 71 5.30 -7.42 -16.42
CA VAL A 71 4.97 -6.59 -15.26
C VAL A 71 5.50 -5.16 -15.48
N SER A 72 4.80 -4.12 -15.02
CA SER A 72 5.37 -2.77 -15.11
C SER A 72 6.49 -2.55 -14.08
N PRO A 73 7.52 -1.74 -14.37
CA PRO A 73 8.56 -1.39 -13.40
C PRO A 73 7.98 -0.82 -12.10
N GLU A 74 6.93 -0.01 -12.21
CA GLU A 74 6.24 0.58 -11.05
C GLU A 74 5.55 -0.50 -10.21
N ARG A 75 4.95 -1.50 -10.87
CA ARG A 75 4.38 -2.65 -10.16
C ARG A 75 5.46 -3.41 -9.42
N LYS A 76 6.62 -3.64 -10.04
CA LYS A 76 7.75 -4.29 -9.38
C LYS A 76 8.26 -3.49 -8.18
N ALA A 77 8.37 -2.17 -8.31
CA ALA A 77 8.74 -1.28 -7.20
C ALA A 77 7.70 -1.34 -6.05
N SER A 78 6.40 -1.38 -6.39
CA SER A 78 5.33 -1.48 -5.39
C SER A 78 5.40 -2.77 -4.57
N GLU A 79 5.81 -3.88 -5.17
CA GLU A 79 5.97 -5.17 -4.48
C GLU A 79 7.13 -5.14 -3.48
N LEU A 80 8.24 -4.47 -3.83
CA LEU A 80 9.37 -4.27 -2.94
C LEU A 80 9.00 -3.37 -1.76
N LEU A 81 8.29 -2.27 -2.02
CA LEU A 81 7.80 -1.37 -0.97
C LEU A 81 6.82 -2.07 -0.03
N ARG A 82 5.93 -2.92 -0.55
CA ARG A 82 5.02 -3.72 0.28
C ARG A 82 5.77 -4.68 1.21
N THR A 83 6.85 -5.27 0.72
CA THR A 83 7.73 -6.12 1.54
C THR A 83 8.45 -5.28 2.60
N LEU A 84 8.97 -4.11 2.24
CA LEU A 84 9.58 -3.17 3.17
C LEU A 84 8.62 -2.74 4.29
N HIS A 85 7.37 -2.39 3.97
CA HIS A 85 6.38 -2.02 4.99
C HIS A 85 6.09 -3.17 5.94
N THR A 86 6.10 -4.41 5.46
CA THR A 86 5.92 -5.59 6.32
C THR A 86 7.10 -5.74 7.29
N PHE A 87 8.33 -5.50 6.84
CA PHE A 87 9.51 -5.50 7.69
C PHE A 87 9.45 -4.40 8.76
N ILE A 88 9.16 -3.16 8.35
CA ILE A 88 9.06 -2.02 9.28
C ILE A 88 7.97 -2.28 10.31
N ALA A 89 6.79 -2.77 9.89
CA ALA A 89 5.71 -3.11 10.80
C ALA A 89 6.11 -4.19 11.82
N ALA A 90 6.82 -5.24 11.39
CA ALA A 90 7.35 -6.25 12.30
C ALA A 90 8.30 -5.64 13.34
N ARG A 91 9.17 -4.70 12.94
CA ARG A 91 10.08 -3.99 13.86
C ARG A 91 9.33 -3.08 14.84
N ILE A 92 8.30 -2.36 14.38
CA ILE A 92 7.45 -1.52 15.24
C ILE A 92 6.73 -2.38 16.29
N VAL A 93 6.11 -3.49 15.87
CA VAL A 93 5.40 -4.40 16.78
C VAL A 93 6.37 -5.04 17.78
N LEU A 94 7.57 -5.42 17.34
CA LEU A 94 8.59 -5.96 18.23
C LEU A 94 9.00 -4.95 19.32
N ALA A 95 9.21 -3.68 18.95
CA ALA A 95 9.50 -2.61 19.91
C ALA A 95 8.32 -2.33 20.86
N GLN A 96 7.08 -2.43 20.37
CA GLN A 96 5.88 -2.34 21.21
C GLN A 96 5.80 -3.47 22.25
N LEU A 97 6.20 -4.69 21.88
CA LEU A 97 6.21 -5.85 22.77
C LEU A 97 7.37 -5.85 23.78
N GLU A 98 8.52 -5.27 23.41
CA GLU A 98 9.69 -5.08 24.29
C GLU A 98 9.44 -4.03 25.40
N GLY A 99 8.39 -3.23 25.28
CA GLY A 99 8.02 -2.20 26.25
C GLY A 99 8.82 -0.90 26.10
N SER A 100 9.54 -0.70 25.00
CA SER A 100 10.42 0.46 24.79
C SER A 100 9.69 1.70 24.20
N GLY A 101 8.36 1.76 24.27
CA GLY A 101 7.54 2.80 23.65
C GLY A 101 6.66 3.57 24.64
N ARG A 102 6.90 4.88 24.73
CA ARG A 102 6.20 5.89 25.56
C ARG A 102 4.72 5.58 25.83
N GLY A 103 4.40 5.36 27.11
CA GLY A 103 3.03 5.40 27.63
C GLY A 103 2.43 4.04 27.91
N SER A 104 2.56 3.59 29.17
CA SER A 104 1.57 2.87 30.01
C SER A 104 0.61 1.79 29.42
N LEU A 105 0.80 1.27 28.20
CA LEU A 105 -0.13 0.31 27.58
C LEU A 105 0.54 -0.86 26.84
N ALA A 106 1.87 -0.90 26.75
CA ALA A 106 2.57 -2.07 26.24
C ALA A 106 2.54 -3.18 27.30
N SER A 107 1.59 -4.10 27.19
CA SER A 107 1.63 -5.33 27.98
C SER A 107 2.91 -6.07 27.62
N TYR A 108 3.82 -6.22 28.58
CA TYR A 108 5.03 -7.02 28.45
C TYR A 108 4.62 -8.46 28.14
N ASN A 109 4.57 -8.82 26.86
CA ASN A 109 4.17 -10.15 26.41
C ASN A 109 5.40 -10.83 25.80
N THR A 110 6.19 -11.44 26.70
CA THR A 110 7.44 -12.11 26.38
C THR A 110 7.26 -13.24 25.36
N GLU A 111 6.12 -13.95 25.40
CA GLU A 111 5.82 -15.06 24.49
C GLU A 111 5.64 -14.58 23.05
N PHE A 112 4.86 -13.51 22.87
CA PHE A 112 4.66 -12.90 21.55
C PHE A 112 5.93 -12.23 21.02
N TYR A 113 6.73 -11.63 21.91
CA TYR A 113 8.04 -11.09 21.55
C TYR A 113 8.98 -12.19 21.04
N ALA A 114 9.13 -13.28 21.81
CA ALA A 114 9.99 -14.40 21.45
C ALA A 114 9.56 -15.04 20.12
N THR A 115 8.26 -15.31 19.96
CA THR A 115 7.70 -15.87 18.71
C THR A 115 8.00 -14.99 17.49
N LEU A 116 7.81 -13.67 17.61
CA LEU A 116 8.06 -12.75 16.51
C LEU A 116 9.55 -12.63 16.19
N LYS A 117 10.40 -12.59 17.22
CA LYS A 117 11.85 -12.49 17.08
C LYS A 117 12.41 -13.73 16.39
N GLU A 118 12.05 -14.92 16.87
CA GLU A 118 12.44 -16.20 16.24
C GLU A 118 11.98 -16.25 14.78
N HIS A 119 10.74 -15.83 14.48
CA HIS A 119 10.25 -15.84 13.11
C HIS A 119 11.00 -14.88 12.17
N LEU A 120 11.49 -13.75 12.69
CA LEU A 120 12.33 -12.81 11.94
C LEU A 120 13.74 -13.35 11.67
N GLU A 121 14.28 -14.17 12.58
CA GLU A 121 15.60 -14.77 12.48
C GLU A 121 15.58 -16.01 11.54
N ASP A 122 14.54 -16.83 11.63
CA ASP A 122 14.45 -18.10 10.88
C ASP A 122 14.03 -17.93 9.42
N VAL A 123 13.14 -16.97 9.14
CA VAL A 123 12.49 -16.86 7.82
C VAL A 123 12.93 -15.57 7.14
N PRO A 124 13.76 -15.63 6.09
CA PRO A 124 14.19 -14.44 5.38
C PRO A 124 13.02 -13.79 4.65
N MET A 125 12.82 -12.48 4.88
CA MET A 125 11.70 -11.73 4.32
C MET A 125 11.98 -11.28 2.87
N LYS A 126 11.97 -12.24 1.93
CA LYS A 126 12.07 -11.96 0.48
C LYS A 126 10.73 -11.49 -0.10
N ASN A 127 9.64 -12.10 0.34
CA ASN A 127 8.27 -11.74 -0.01
C ASN A 127 7.48 -11.49 1.28
N GLY A 128 7.10 -10.25 1.51
CA GLY A 128 6.40 -9.86 2.75
C GLY A 128 5.06 -10.55 2.94
N ASP A 129 4.32 -10.84 1.86
CA ASP A 129 3.00 -11.46 1.97
C ASP A 129 3.08 -12.96 2.29
N GLU A 130 4.06 -13.66 1.72
CA GLU A 130 4.34 -15.06 2.05
C GLU A 130 4.82 -15.19 3.50
N TRP A 131 5.75 -14.32 3.91
CA TRP A 131 6.24 -14.27 5.28
C TRP A 131 5.09 -14.01 6.28
N LEU A 132 4.23 -13.03 5.98
CA LEU A 132 3.08 -12.73 6.82
C LEU A 132 2.07 -13.87 6.85
N SER A 133 1.89 -14.59 5.74
CA SER A 133 1.03 -15.78 5.69
C SER A 133 1.55 -16.88 6.63
N THR A 134 2.88 -17.11 6.65
CA THR A 134 3.48 -18.09 7.58
C THR A 134 3.32 -17.68 9.03
N LEU A 135 3.44 -16.38 9.34
CA LEU A 135 3.20 -15.88 10.69
C LEU A 135 1.73 -16.00 11.09
N LEU A 136 0.78 -15.71 10.18
CA LEU A 136 -0.65 -15.86 10.44
C LEU A 136 -1.04 -17.31 10.78
N GLN A 137 -0.35 -18.29 10.20
CA GLN A 137 -0.54 -19.71 10.51
C GLN A 137 0.05 -20.08 11.88
N LYS A 138 1.23 -19.56 12.23
CA LYS A 138 1.88 -19.81 13.53
C LYS A 138 1.18 -19.09 14.68
N ASN A 139 0.88 -17.80 14.51
CA ASN A 139 0.24 -16.94 15.48
C ASN A 139 -0.65 -15.90 14.77
N ARG A 140 -1.94 -16.20 14.71
CA ARG A 140 -2.94 -15.37 14.04
C ARG A 140 -3.03 -13.95 14.61
N MET A 141 -2.90 -13.79 15.93
CA MET A 141 -3.01 -12.48 16.59
C MET A 141 -1.86 -11.56 16.20
N LEU A 142 -0.63 -12.07 16.21
CA LEU A 142 0.55 -11.34 15.75
C LEU A 142 0.47 -10.98 14.27
N GLY A 143 0.04 -11.92 13.43
CA GLY A 143 -0.13 -11.68 12.00
C GLY A 143 -1.15 -10.58 11.70
N ILE A 144 -2.31 -10.57 12.39
CA ILE A 144 -3.31 -9.50 12.25
C ILE A 144 -2.72 -8.17 12.71
N ARG A 145 -2.03 -8.13 13.85
CA ARG A 145 -1.42 -6.91 14.37
C ARG A 145 -0.41 -6.29 13.40
N ILE A 146 0.44 -7.10 12.78
CA ILE A 146 1.38 -6.63 11.76
C ILE A 146 0.66 -6.14 10.51
N ALA A 147 -0.42 -6.81 10.09
CA ALA A 147 -1.23 -6.39 8.95
C ALA A 147 -1.87 -5.01 9.16
N GLU A 148 -2.35 -4.73 10.37
CA GLU A 148 -2.88 -3.41 10.75
C GLU A 148 -1.78 -2.35 10.74
N VAL A 149 -0.65 -2.63 11.42
CA VAL A 149 0.46 -1.66 11.54
C VAL A 149 1.07 -1.35 10.18
N ARG A 150 1.23 -2.33 9.28
CA ARG A 150 1.79 -2.06 7.93
C ARG A 150 0.85 -1.23 7.07
N ALA A 151 -0.47 -1.38 7.23
CA ALA A 151 -1.45 -0.58 6.51
C ALA A 151 -1.44 0.87 7.03
N ALA A 152 -1.53 1.03 8.36
CA ALA A 152 -1.45 2.34 9.00
C ALA A 152 -0.15 3.07 8.64
N TYR A 153 1.00 2.40 8.78
CA TYR A 153 2.29 3.00 8.46
C TYR A 153 2.38 3.47 7.01
N ALA A 154 1.91 2.65 6.05
CA ALA A 154 1.94 3.00 4.63
C ALA A 154 1.00 4.16 4.26
N GLU A 155 -0.10 4.34 4.99
CA GLU A 155 -1.10 5.38 4.73
C GLU A 155 -0.83 6.69 5.46
N THR A 156 -0.34 6.65 6.70
CA THR A 156 -0.25 7.84 7.56
C THR A 156 1.17 8.32 7.83
N ASP A 157 2.11 7.40 8.03
CA ASP A 157 3.44 7.74 8.58
C ASP A 157 4.54 7.71 7.51
N PHE A 158 4.32 6.99 6.41
CA PHE A 158 5.30 6.85 5.36
C PHE A 158 5.31 8.08 4.44
N GLU A 159 6.44 8.78 4.42
CA GLU A 159 6.63 10.02 3.68
C GLU A 159 6.86 9.76 2.18
N TRP A 160 5.78 9.54 1.44
CA TRP A 160 5.80 9.24 0.00
C TRP A 160 6.52 10.31 -0.84
N GLU A 161 6.29 11.59 -0.53
CA GLU A 161 6.96 12.69 -1.23
C GLU A 161 8.46 12.72 -0.96
N GLN A 162 8.88 12.33 0.24
CA GLN A 162 10.28 12.23 0.60
C GLN A 162 10.98 11.12 -0.20
N VAL A 163 10.32 9.98 -0.38
CA VAL A 163 10.83 8.88 -1.21
C VAL A 163 10.97 9.32 -2.66
N ARG A 164 9.96 9.99 -3.22
CA ARG A 164 10.01 10.53 -4.58
C ARG A 164 11.19 11.48 -4.74
N ARG A 165 11.36 12.42 -3.80
CA ARG A 165 12.46 13.39 -3.83
C ARG A 165 13.82 12.70 -3.80
N LEU A 166 14.02 11.75 -2.87
CA LEU A 166 15.28 11.02 -2.70
C LEU A 166 15.60 10.12 -3.89
N ALA A 167 14.61 9.44 -4.48
CA ALA A 167 14.83 8.60 -5.64
C ALA A 167 15.32 9.41 -6.86
N LEU A 168 14.73 10.59 -7.07
CA LEU A 168 15.10 11.48 -8.17
C LEU A 168 16.47 12.14 -7.94
N SER A 169 16.71 12.72 -6.76
CA SER A 169 17.99 13.37 -6.46
C SER A 169 19.11 12.35 -6.36
N GLY A 170 18.87 11.21 -5.72
CA GLY A 170 19.86 10.15 -5.54
C GLY A 170 20.38 9.59 -6.86
N THR A 171 19.49 9.39 -7.86
CA THR A 171 19.91 8.96 -9.20
C THR A 171 20.79 10.01 -9.87
N ARG A 172 20.39 11.30 -9.78
CA ARG A 172 21.17 12.40 -10.37
C ARG A 172 22.54 12.53 -9.73
N ASP A 173 22.58 12.52 -8.40
CA ASP A 173 23.80 12.75 -7.64
C ASP A 173 24.76 11.55 -7.78
N ALA A 174 24.21 10.32 -7.83
CA ALA A 174 25.00 9.11 -8.15
C ALA A 174 25.61 9.20 -9.56
N ASN A 175 24.86 9.66 -10.56
CA ASN A 175 25.39 9.84 -11.91
C ASN A 175 26.53 10.87 -11.94
N VAL A 176 26.41 11.99 -11.21
CA VAL A 176 27.48 12.99 -11.11
C VAL A 176 28.74 12.39 -10.50
N GLU A 177 28.60 11.60 -9.45
CA GLU A 177 29.74 10.99 -8.77
C GLU A 177 30.41 9.92 -9.63
N LEU A 178 29.63 9.07 -10.31
CA LEU A 178 30.16 8.08 -11.26
C LEU A 178 30.94 8.76 -12.40
N MET A 179 30.44 9.90 -12.91
CA MET A 179 31.15 10.67 -13.94
C MET A 179 32.46 11.25 -13.39
N ARG A 180 32.48 11.81 -12.18
CA ARG A 180 33.73 12.30 -11.55
C ARG A 180 34.74 11.19 -11.35
N GLU A 181 34.31 10.02 -10.88
CA GLU A 181 35.19 8.89 -10.65
C GLU A 181 35.77 8.36 -11.96
N SER A 182 34.95 8.31 -13.02
CA SER A 182 35.42 7.87 -14.34
C SER A 182 36.55 8.77 -14.88
N LEU A 183 36.51 10.07 -14.61
CA LEU A 183 37.54 11.02 -15.05
C LEU A 183 38.87 10.83 -14.31
N LYS A 184 38.85 10.42 -13.03
CA LYS A 184 40.08 10.11 -12.27
C LYS A 184 40.78 8.85 -12.79
N GLY A 185 40.01 7.89 -13.34
CA GLY A 185 40.56 6.66 -13.91
C GLY A 185 41.30 6.89 -15.24
N THR A 186 40.92 7.92 -15.99
CA THR A 186 41.47 8.20 -17.33
C THR A 186 42.81 8.94 -17.29
N THR A 187 43.15 9.62 -16.17
CA THR A 187 44.38 10.43 -16.05
C THR A 187 45.67 9.63 -15.87
N TRP A 188 45.63 8.29 -15.94
CA TRP A 188 46.80 7.39 -15.82
C TRP A 188 47.18 6.69 -17.13
N LEU A 189 46.56 7.06 -18.27
CA LEU A 189 46.79 6.46 -19.59
C LEU A 189 47.53 7.40 -20.57
N GLU A 190 48.22 8.43 -20.08
CA GLU A 190 49.17 9.26 -20.84
C GLU A 190 50.59 9.05 -20.33
#